data_AF-A0A497JLQ6-F1
#
_entry.id   AF-A0A497JLQ6-F1
#
_cell.length_a   1.000
_cell.length_b   1.000
_cell.length_c   1.000
_cell.angle_alpha   90.00
_cell.angle_beta   90.00
_cell.angle_gamma   90.00
#
_symmetry.space_group_name_H-M   'P 1'
#
loop_
_entity.id
_entity.type
_entity.pdbx_description
1 polymer ?
#
loop_
_entity_poly.entity_id
_entity_poly.type
_entity_poly.pdbx_seq_one_letter_code
_entity_poly.pdbx_strand_id
1 'polypeptide(L)'
;ALGNYTIYTICFYWPQLVKNSTTFELILRGDLNGDKKCDIRDIAIVAAAYGSFPGDPNWDPRADVYPDGKIDIRDVALVAADYGKIAS
;
A
#
# COMPACT_ATOMS: atom_id res chain seq x y z
N ALA A 1 12.11 9.25 -0.67
CA ALA A 1 12.38 8.37 0.49
C ALA A 1 11.05 7.80 0.98
N LEU A 2 11.04 6.68 1.69
CA LEU A 2 9.81 6.17 2.32
C LEU A 2 9.50 6.97 3.60
N GLY A 3 8.28 6.89 4.13
CA GLY A 3 7.88 7.52 5.39
C GLY A 3 6.84 8.64 5.28
N ASN A 4 6.72 9.44 6.33
CA ASN A 4 5.64 10.42 6.48
C ASN A 4 5.96 11.77 5.81
N TYR A 5 5.04 12.24 4.97
CA TYR A 5 5.12 13.50 4.27
C TYR A 5 3.94 14.38 4.64
N THR A 6 4.20 15.64 4.99
CA THR A 6 3.17 16.63 5.26
C THR A 6 3.16 17.69 4.17
N ILE A 7 2.01 17.89 3.55
CA ILE A 7 1.76 18.99 2.62
C ILE A 7 1.06 20.10 3.40
N TYR A 8 1.59 21.31 3.30
CA TYR A 8 0.98 22.52 3.83
C TYR A 8 0.32 23.29 2.69
N THR A 9 -0.93 23.71 2.90
CA THR A 9 -1.66 24.58 1.99
C THR A 9 -1.96 25.90 2.66
N ILE A 10 -1.85 26.96 1.88
CA ILE A 10 -2.19 28.32 2.31
C ILE A 10 -3.13 28.88 1.25
N CYS A 11 -4.30 29.34 1.69
CA CYS A 11 -5.25 30.05 0.87
C CYS A 11 -5.44 31.46 1.43
N PHE A 12 -5.42 32.45 0.56
CA PHE A 12 -5.65 33.85 0.91
C PHE A 12 -6.90 34.36 0.19
N TYR A 13 -7.91 34.75 0.97
CA TYR A 13 -9.15 35.34 0.49
C TYR A 13 -9.49 36.53 1.38
N TRP A 14 -9.39 37.76 0.87
CA TRP A 14 -9.45 38.98 1.69
C TRP A 14 -10.67 39.05 2.63
N PRO A 15 -10.51 39.33 3.94
CA PRO A 15 -9.28 39.51 4.73
C PRO A 15 -8.76 38.22 5.41
N GLN A 16 -9.27 37.05 5.02
CA GLN A 16 -9.00 35.75 5.62
C GLN A 16 -7.73 35.07 5.05
N LEU A 17 -6.95 34.50 5.96
CA LEU A 17 -5.85 33.58 5.66
C LEU A 17 -6.21 32.21 6.24
N VAL A 18 -6.37 31.22 5.38
CA VAL A 18 -6.65 29.83 5.79
C VAL A 18 -5.40 29.00 5.56
N LYS A 19 -4.97 28.28 6.60
CA LYS A 19 -3.87 27.32 6.52
C LYS A 19 -4.43 25.94 6.80
N ASN A 20 -4.05 24.97 5.99
CA ASN A 20 -4.36 23.57 6.26
C ASN A 20 -3.13 22.71 5.99
N SER A 21 -3.12 21.50 6.51
CA SER A 21 -2.09 20.53 6.20
C SER A 21 -2.67 19.14 6.18
N THR A 22 -2.13 18.30 5.31
CA THR A 22 -2.45 16.87 5.26
C THR A 22 -1.17 16.05 5.27
N THR A 23 -1.22 14.88 5.89
CA THR A 23 -0.08 13.97 5.97
C THR A 23 -0.41 12.67 5.27
N PHE A 24 0.55 12.11 4.56
CA PHE A 24 0.47 10.78 3.95
C PHE A 24 1.77 10.01 4.17
N GLU A 25 1.66 8.69 4.21
CA GLU A 25 2.81 7.80 4.35
C GLU A 25 3.15 7.19 2.99
N LEU A 26 4.44 7.22 2.63
CA LEU A 26 4.98 6.53 1.48
C LEU A 26 5.49 5.16 1.94
N ILE A 27 4.76 4.09 1.61
CA ILE A 27 5.05 2.71 2.00
C ILE A 27 5.64 1.89 0.84
N LEU A 28 6.24 0.74 1.16
CA LEU A 28 6.59 -0.28 0.16
C LEU A 28 5.31 -0.91 -0.36
N ARG A 29 5.15 -1.01 -1.68
CA ARG A 29 3.96 -1.63 -2.26
C ARG A 29 3.87 -3.11 -1.89
N GLY A 30 5.00 -3.80 -1.82
CA GLY A 30 5.08 -5.20 -1.42
C GLY A 30 5.04 -5.47 0.09
N ASP A 31 4.94 -4.46 0.96
CA ASP A 31 4.78 -4.64 2.42
C ASP A 31 3.29 -4.71 2.76
N LEU A 32 2.75 -5.92 2.78
CA LEU A 32 1.32 -6.18 2.96
C LEU A 32 0.94 -6.34 4.43
N ASN A 33 1.93 -6.62 5.28
CA ASN A 33 1.73 -6.79 6.72
C ASN A 33 2.04 -5.51 7.54
N GLY A 34 2.68 -4.50 6.94
CA GLY A 34 3.01 -3.21 7.54
C GLY A 34 4.25 -3.23 8.44
N ASP A 35 5.11 -4.24 8.36
CA ASP A 35 6.31 -4.39 9.20
C ASP A 35 7.54 -3.66 8.67
N LYS A 36 7.36 -2.85 7.61
CA LYS A 36 8.37 -2.06 6.92
C LYS A 36 9.37 -2.90 6.14
N LYS A 37 9.07 -4.17 5.89
CA LYS A 37 9.90 -5.08 5.10
C LYS A 37 9.01 -5.75 4.07
N CYS A 38 9.59 -6.03 2.91
CA CYS A 38 8.95 -6.91 1.94
C CYS A 38 9.67 -8.25 1.99
N ASP A 39 9.05 -9.25 2.61
CA ASP A 39 9.62 -10.59 2.78
C ASP A 39 8.61 -11.72 2.49
N ILE A 40 8.97 -12.94 2.88
CA ILE A 40 8.15 -14.13 2.61
C ILE A 40 6.77 -14.06 3.28
N ARG A 41 6.60 -13.27 4.34
CA ARG A 41 5.32 -13.08 5.03
C ARG A 41 4.34 -12.30 4.15
N ASP A 42 4.82 -11.34 3.38
CA ASP A 42 3.99 -10.60 2.43
C ASP A 42 3.56 -11.50 1.27
N ILE A 43 4.48 -12.32 0.75
CA ILE A 43 4.15 -13.33 -0.24
C ILE A 43 3.13 -14.33 0.32
N ALA A 44 3.24 -14.71 1.60
CA ALA A 44 2.30 -15.63 2.23
C ALA A 44 0.87 -15.06 2.31
N ILE A 45 0.72 -13.73 2.45
CA ILE A 45 -0.60 -13.07 2.40
C ILE A 45 -1.23 -13.26 1.01
N VAL A 46 -0.47 -13.01 -0.06
CA VAL A 46 -0.95 -13.24 -1.43
C VAL A 46 -1.26 -14.71 -1.67
N ALA A 47 -0.39 -15.62 -1.22
CA ALA A 47 -0.58 -17.05 -1.40
C ALA A 47 -1.84 -17.58 -0.67
N ALA A 48 -2.17 -17.04 0.51
CA ALA A 48 -3.36 -17.43 1.26
C ALA A 48 -4.68 -17.05 0.56
N ALA A 49 -4.67 -15.94 -0.18
CA ALA A 49 -5.82 -15.42 -0.91
C ALA A 49 -5.78 -15.75 -2.42
N TYR A 50 -4.81 -16.55 -2.87
CA TYR A 50 -4.59 -16.83 -4.28
C TYR A 50 -5.82 -17.46 -4.96
N GLY A 51 -6.21 -16.91 -6.10
CA GLY A 51 -7.36 -17.33 -6.89
C GLY A 51 -8.71 -16.78 -6.41
N SER A 52 -8.74 -15.97 -5.35
CA SER A 52 -9.97 -15.35 -4.86
C SER A 52 -10.30 -14.02 -5.53
N PHE A 53 -11.57 -13.62 -5.44
CA PHE A 53 -12.11 -12.35 -5.92
C PHE A 53 -13.12 -11.75 -4.90
N PRO A 54 -13.53 -10.47 -5.03
CA PRO A 54 -14.45 -9.85 -4.07
C PRO A 54 -15.72 -10.67 -3.83
N GLY A 55 -15.94 -11.04 -2.58
CA GLY A 55 -17.07 -11.87 -2.14
C GLY A 55 -16.67 -13.28 -1.72
N ASP A 56 -15.47 -13.75 -2.09
CA ASP A 56 -14.96 -15.04 -1.63
C ASP A 56 -14.56 -15.00 -0.15
N PRO A 57 -14.70 -16.12 0.59
CA PRO A 57 -14.35 -16.18 2.02
C PRO A 57 -12.87 -15.91 2.32
N ASN A 58 -11.98 -16.22 1.36
CA ASN A 58 -10.54 -16.01 1.46
C ASN A 58 -10.06 -14.76 0.71
N TRP A 59 -10.98 -13.90 0.27
CA TRP A 59 -10.64 -12.61 -0.33
C TRP A 59 -9.91 -11.73 0.69
N ASP A 60 -8.72 -11.29 0.33
CA ASP A 60 -7.97 -10.28 1.08
C ASP A 60 -7.68 -9.09 0.16
N PRO A 61 -8.32 -7.94 0.34
CA PRO A 61 -8.08 -6.77 -0.52
C PRO A 61 -6.64 -6.25 -0.44
N ARG A 62 -5.84 -6.66 0.56
CA ARG A 62 -4.41 -6.33 0.63
C ARG A 62 -3.59 -7.16 -0.36
N ALA A 63 -4.05 -8.35 -0.73
CA ALA A 63 -3.38 -9.24 -1.66
C ALA A 63 -3.66 -8.90 -3.14
N ASP A 64 -4.63 -8.04 -3.44
CA ASP A 64 -4.92 -7.48 -4.77
C ASP A 64 -3.98 -6.28 -5.05
N VAL A 65 -2.68 -6.57 -5.13
CA VAL A 65 -1.59 -5.59 -5.27
C VAL A 65 -1.61 -4.94 -6.66
N TYR A 66 -2.05 -5.67 -7.67
CA TYR A 66 -2.47 -5.16 -8.97
C TYR A 66 -4.01 -5.08 -8.97
N PRO A 67 -4.62 -3.96 -8.57
CA PRO A 67 -6.05 -3.89 -8.26
C PRO A 67 -6.92 -4.09 -9.50
N ASP A 68 -7.17 -5.35 -9.86
CA ASP A 68 -8.04 -5.80 -10.94
C ASP A 68 -9.17 -6.73 -10.45
N GLY A 69 -9.26 -6.89 -9.13
CA GLY A 69 -10.29 -7.67 -8.45
C GLY A 69 -10.03 -9.18 -8.50
N LYS A 70 -8.78 -9.59 -8.76
CA LYS A 70 -8.37 -11.00 -8.78
C LYS A 70 -6.99 -11.11 -8.16
N ILE A 71 -6.82 -12.09 -7.29
CA ILE A 71 -5.51 -12.37 -6.71
C ILE A 71 -4.86 -13.49 -7.52
N ASP A 72 -3.85 -13.14 -8.31
CA ASP A 72 -3.15 -14.07 -9.20
C ASP A 72 -1.63 -13.89 -9.19
N ILE A 73 -0.95 -14.47 -10.18
CA ILE A 73 0.51 -14.43 -10.29
C ILE A 73 1.06 -13.00 -10.45
N ARG A 74 0.26 -12.04 -10.93
CA ARG A 74 0.64 -10.63 -11.07
C ARG A 74 0.86 -10.00 -9.71
N ASP A 75 0.00 -10.30 -8.73
CA ASP A 75 0.14 -9.80 -7.37
C ASP A 75 1.40 -10.36 -6.71
N VAL A 76 1.62 -11.68 -6.87
CA VAL A 76 2.83 -12.33 -6.39
C VAL A 76 4.07 -11.70 -7.03
N ALA A 77 4.05 -11.43 -8.34
CA ALA A 77 5.16 -10.82 -9.05
C ALA A 77 5.46 -9.39 -8.58
N LEU A 78 4.44 -8.61 -8.23
CA LEU A 78 4.60 -7.26 -7.69
C LEU A 78 5.24 -7.28 -6.29
N VAL A 79 4.79 -8.17 -5.41
CA VAL A 79 5.43 -8.35 -4.10
C VAL A 79 6.87 -8.84 -4.27
N ALA A 80 7.10 -9.83 -5.13
CA ALA A 80 8.43 -10.36 -5.40
C ALA A 80 9.40 -9.31 -5.99
N ALA A 81 8.90 -8.33 -6.75
CA ALA A 81 9.72 -7.23 -7.28
C ALA A 81 10.23 -6.27 -6.17
N ASP A 82 9.55 -6.25 -5.03
CA ASP A 82 9.94 -5.49 -3.84
C ASP A 82 10.67 -6.33 -2.80
N TYR A 83 10.85 -7.63 -3.03
CA TYR A 83 11.43 -8.56 -2.05
C TYR A 83 12.82 -8.13 -1.55
N GLY A 84 12.99 -8.13 -0.24
CA GLY A 84 14.21 -7.71 0.44
C GLY A 84 14.34 -6.20 0.64
N LYS A 85 13.41 -5.38 0.14
CA LYS A 85 13.38 -3.95 0.45
C LYS A 85 12.93 -3.73 1.88
N ILE A 86 13.50 -2.70 2.51
CA ILE A 86 13.19 -2.27 3.87
C ILE A 86 12.91 -0.77 3.84
N ALA A 87 11.80 -0.35 4.44
CA ALA A 87 11.49 1.06 4.66
C ALA A 87 12.22 1.54 5.92
N SER A 88 13.14 2.50 5.74
CA SER A 88 13.90 3.16 6.80
C SER A 88 13.17 4.38 7.35
#